data_AF-A0A1X3DDG4-F1
#
_entry.id   AF-A0A1X3DDG4-F1
#
_cell.length_a   1.000
_cell.length_b   1.000
_cell.length_c   1.000
_cell.angle_alpha   90.00
_cell.angle_beta   90.00
_cell.angle_gamma   90.00
#
_symmetry.space_group_name_H-M   'P 1'
#
loop_
_entity.id
_entity.type
_entity.pdbx_description
1 polymer ?
#
loop_
_entity_poly.entity_id
_entity_poly.type
_entity_poly.pdbx_seq_one_letter_code
_entity_poly.pdbx_strand_id
1 'polypeptide(L)'
;MKYRLTTITAALLLAACSAPPEKVNNHPQPVKKETKTMPETKTTPQTQWEILTRILEMMASAQSDKDFSIERLEQTFGVKMKRSEKDDDDGSFFTNLSKNWDWYMDKYKDPIEGQDGVDFSFEPTAEYRDTHKVSEEPNITEICDMDYDEFVRKAETLGFTQTPNIVQDGMQRGGLFK
;
A
#
# COMPACT_ATOMS: atom_id res chain seq x y z
N MET A 1 -2.21 29.21 -11.87
CA MET A 1 -2.81 27.97 -11.35
C MET A 1 -1.69 26.96 -11.25
N LYS A 2 -1.20 26.69 -10.04
CA LYS A 2 -0.06 25.78 -9.81
C LYS A 2 -0.61 24.38 -9.55
N TYR A 3 0.03 23.40 -10.19
CA TYR A 3 -0.32 21.98 -10.19
C TYR A 3 -0.48 21.45 -8.76
N ARG A 4 -1.61 20.79 -8.48
CA ARG A 4 -1.80 19.96 -7.29
C ARG A 4 -1.32 18.57 -7.67
N LEU A 5 -0.10 18.21 -7.28
CA LEU A 5 0.40 16.84 -7.33
C LEU A 5 0.38 16.32 -5.89
N THR A 6 -0.40 15.28 -5.62
CA THR A 6 -0.49 14.63 -4.30
C THR A 6 0.25 13.31 -4.33
N THR A 7 1.29 13.18 -3.50
CA THR A 7 2.21 12.04 -3.50
C THR A 7 1.74 10.93 -2.55
N ILE A 8 1.30 9.80 -3.08
CA ILE A 8 1.17 8.53 -2.33
C ILE A 8 2.58 7.94 -2.23
N THR A 9 3.30 8.17 -1.14
CA THR A 9 4.60 7.52 -0.96
C THR A 9 4.37 6.08 -0.53
N ALA A 10 4.75 5.12 -1.37
CA ALA A 10 4.87 3.72 -1.03
C ALA A 10 6.36 3.42 -0.78
N ALA A 11 6.73 3.18 0.48
CA ALA A 11 8.05 2.65 0.84
C ALA A 11 8.05 1.12 0.67
N LEU A 12 8.53 0.65 -0.47
CA LEU A 12 8.59 -0.77 -0.85
C LEU A 12 10.07 -1.24 -0.84
N LEU A 13 10.45 -2.06 0.15
CA LEU A 13 11.76 -2.70 0.27
C LEU A 13 11.99 -3.73 -0.85
N LEU A 14 12.62 -3.34 -1.97
CA LEU A 14 12.83 -4.29 -3.09
C LEU A 14 14.18 -4.12 -3.77
N ALA A 15 15.09 -5.04 -3.50
CA ALA A 15 16.06 -5.45 -4.50
C ALA A 15 15.80 -6.94 -4.77
N ALA A 16 15.39 -7.22 -6.01
CA ALA A 16 15.28 -8.55 -6.64
C ALA A 16 14.04 -9.41 -6.32
N CYS A 17 12.84 -8.95 -6.69
CA CYS A 17 11.81 -9.88 -7.20
C CYS A 17 11.98 -9.96 -8.74
N SER A 18 13.02 -10.65 -9.23
CA SER A 18 13.14 -11.01 -10.64
C SER A 18 12.80 -12.49 -10.79
N ALA A 19 11.54 -12.81 -11.09
CA ALA A 19 11.11 -14.17 -11.39
C ALA A 19 11.00 -14.40 -12.91
N PRO A 20 11.40 -15.58 -13.43
CA PRO A 20 11.22 -15.94 -14.84
C PRO A 20 9.74 -16.16 -15.19
N PRO A 21 9.33 -15.98 -16.47
CA PRO A 21 7.92 -15.93 -16.84
C PRO A 21 7.30 -17.34 -16.81
N GLU A 22 6.33 -17.56 -15.92
CA GLU A 22 5.42 -18.72 -15.99
C GLU A 22 4.09 -18.39 -16.66
N LYS A 23 3.56 -19.41 -17.33
CA LYS A 23 2.64 -19.35 -18.46
C LYS A 23 1.23 -18.92 -18.06
N VAL A 24 0.73 -17.92 -18.78
CA VAL A 24 -0.69 -17.52 -18.82
C VAL A 24 -1.55 -18.68 -19.33
N ASN A 25 -2.47 -19.17 -18.50
CA ASN A 25 -3.58 -20.02 -18.95
C ASN A 25 -4.88 -19.21 -18.84
N ASN A 26 -5.36 -18.75 -19.99
CA ASN A 26 -6.63 -18.04 -20.12
C ASN A 26 -7.81 -19.01 -19.96
N HIS A 27 -8.70 -18.74 -19.02
CA HIS A 27 -10.09 -19.21 -19.11
C HIS A 27 -11.06 -18.10 -18.68
N PRO A 28 -12.04 -17.72 -19.52
CA PRO A 28 -12.99 -16.67 -19.19
C PRO A 28 -14.15 -17.21 -18.35
N GLN A 29 -14.54 -16.49 -17.30
CA GLN A 29 -15.82 -16.70 -16.61
C GLN A 29 -16.75 -15.48 -16.75
N PRO A 30 -18.09 -15.72 -16.77
CA PRO A 30 -19.07 -14.78 -17.27
C PRO A 30 -19.45 -13.68 -16.27
N VAL A 31 -19.74 -12.50 -16.81
CA VAL A 31 -20.24 -11.31 -16.12
C VAL A 31 -21.63 -11.56 -15.56
N LYS A 32 -21.80 -11.43 -14.24
CA LYS A 32 -23.10 -11.34 -13.59
C LYS A 32 -23.26 -9.95 -12.98
N LYS A 33 -24.25 -9.19 -13.46
CA LYS A 33 -24.69 -7.92 -12.88
C LYS A 33 -25.40 -8.22 -11.56
N GLU A 34 -24.89 -7.72 -10.45
CA GLU A 34 -25.61 -7.70 -9.18
C GLU A 34 -25.67 -6.28 -8.59
N THR A 35 -26.84 -6.05 -8.00
CA THR A 35 -27.40 -4.81 -7.50
C THR A 35 -26.54 -4.18 -6.40
N LYS A 36 -26.45 -2.86 -6.42
CA LYS A 36 -25.71 -2.02 -5.47
C LYS A 36 -26.28 -2.16 -4.05
N THR A 37 -25.74 -3.10 -3.28
CA THR A 37 -25.87 -3.18 -1.83
C THR A 37 -24.53 -2.79 -1.22
N MET A 38 -24.53 -1.94 -0.19
CA MET A 38 -23.33 -1.51 0.54
C MET A 38 -22.45 -2.71 0.92
N PRO A 39 -21.12 -2.65 0.74
CA PRO A 39 -20.27 -3.80 1.01
C PRO A 39 -20.26 -4.12 2.50
N GLU A 40 -20.44 -5.40 2.81
CA GLU A 40 -20.03 -6.03 4.06
C GLU A 40 -18.65 -5.51 4.46
N THR A 41 -18.45 -5.21 5.74
CA THR A 41 -17.15 -4.83 6.28
C THR A 41 -16.14 -5.89 5.85
N LYS A 42 -15.19 -5.53 4.97
CA LYS A 42 -14.14 -6.45 4.53
C LYS A 42 -13.35 -6.90 5.77
N THR A 43 -12.88 -8.13 5.82
CA THR A 43 -11.97 -8.61 6.87
C THR A 43 -10.58 -8.00 6.70
N THR A 44 -9.78 -7.90 7.76
CA THR A 44 -8.36 -7.51 7.66
C THR A 44 -7.63 -8.42 6.66
N PRO A 45 -6.95 -7.87 5.62
CA PRO A 45 -6.21 -8.71 4.70
C PRO A 45 -5.01 -9.36 5.40
N GLN A 46 -4.69 -10.57 4.98
CA GLN A 46 -3.72 -11.45 5.64
C GLN A 46 -2.45 -11.68 4.80
N THR A 47 -2.43 -11.20 3.55
CA THR A 47 -1.27 -11.32 2.66
C THR A 47 -0.92 -10.01 1.98
N GLN A 48 0.33 -9.87 1.54
CA GLN A 48 0.80 -8.71 0.78
C GLN A 48 -0.03 -8.52 -0.50
N TRP A 49 -0.37 -9.61 -1.19
CA TRP A 49 -1.22 -9.57 -2.36
C TRP A 49 -2.58 -8.94 -2.07
N GLU A 50 -3.25 -9.35 -1.01
CA GLU A 50 -4.56 -8.82 -0.63
C GLU A 50 -4.48 -7.33 -0.28
N ILE A 51 -3.41 -6.92 0.39
CA ILE A 51 -3.14 -5.52 0.76
C ILE A 51 -2.97 -4.67 -0.49
N LEU A 52 -2.03 -5.03 -1.36
CA LEU A 52 -1.71 -4.30 -2.59
C LEU A 52 -2.91 -4.29 -3.55
N THR A 53 -3.67 -5.38 -3.63
CA THR A 53 -4.91 -5.44 -4.43
C THR A 53 -5.95 -4.44 -3.92
N ARG A 54 -6.15 -4.35 -2.59
CA ARG A 54 -7.10 -3.40 -2.01
C ARG A 54 -6.64 -1.94 -2.18
N ILE A 55 -5.34 -1.68 -2.14
CA ILE A 55 -4.78 -0.36 -2.48
C ILE A 55 -5.15 0.00 -3.93
N LEU A 56 -4.92 -0.91 -4.88
CA LEU A 56 -5.28 -0.69 -6.29
C LEU A 56 -6.78 -0.48 -6.50
N GLU A 57 -7.64 -1.26 -5.81
CA GLU A 57 -9.10 -1.06 -5.85
C GLU A 57 -9.50 0.32 -5.34
N MET A 58 -8.89 0.78 -4.25
CA MET A 58 -9.14 2.10 -3.69
C MET A 58 -8.70 3.19 -4.67
N MET A 59 -7.48 3.09 -5.21
CA MET A 59 -6.93 3.99 -6.22
C MET A 59 -7.82 4.06 -7.48
N ALA A 60 -8.34 2.93 -7.94
CA ALA A 60 -9.23 2.88 -9.10
C ALA A 60 -10.55 3.63 -8.87
N SER A 61 -11.04 3.62 -7.63
CA SER A 61 -12.28 4.30 -7.24
C SER A 61 -12.10 5.77 -6.83
N ALA A 62 -10.87 6.20 -6.58
CA ALA A 62 -10.56 7.55 -6.07
C ALA A 62 -10.64 8.62 -7.17
N GLN A 63 -11.32 9.71 -6.84
CA GLN A 63 -11.44 10.92 -7.66
C GLN A 63 -10.59 12.07 -7.11
N SER A 64 -10.25 12.03 -5.82
CA SER A 64 -9.42 13.03 -5.14
C SER A 64 -8.65 12.43 -3.95
N ASP A 65 -7.68 13.19 -3.43
CA ASP A 65 -6.97 12.93 -2.18
C ASP A 65 -7.90 12.71 -0.98
N LYS A 66 -9.02 13.43 -0.93
CA LYS A 66 -10.05 13.28 0.11
C LYS A 66 -10.74 11.91 0.12
N ASP A 67 -10.66 11.15 -0.97
CA ASP A 67 -11.22 9.80 -1.02
C ASP A 67 -10.38 8.79 -0.22
N PHE A 68 -9.23 9.22 0.30
CA PHE A 68 -8.38 8.42 1.20
C PHE A 68 -8.54 8.83 2.68
N SER A 69 -9.77 9.12 3.11
CA SER A 69 -10.06 9.40 4.53
C SER A 69 -9.83 8.17 5.41
N ILE A 70 -9.63 8.38 6.72
CA ILE A 70 -9.47 7.29 7.69
C ILE A 70 -10.66 6.32 7.63
N GLU A 71 -11.90 6.80 7.54
CA GLU A 71 -13.08 5.95 7.44
C GLU A 71 -13.04 5.07 6.20
N ARG A 72 -12.58 5.62 5.08
CA ARG A 72 -12.48 4.86 3.83
C ARG A 72 -11.35 3.83 3.90
N LEU A 73 -10.24 4.16 4.54
CA LEU A 73 -9.14 3.22 4.81
C LEU A 73 -9.64 2.08 5.72
N GLU A 74 -10.25 2.40 6.86
CA GLU A 74 -10.84 1.43 7.77
C GLU A 74 -11.86 0.51 7.06
N GLN A 75 -12.74 1.05 6.21
CA GLN A 75 -13.72 0.27 5.46
C GLN A 75 -13.06 -0.63 4.40
N THR A 76 -12.06 -0.13 3.69
CA THR A 76 -11.38 -0.84 2.60
C THR A 76 -10.54 -1.99 3.14
N PHE A 77 -9.85 -1.76 4.25
CA PHE A 77 -8.92 -2.72 4.83
C PHE A 77 -9.55 -3.54 5.95
N GLY A 78 -10.73 -3.19 6.47
CA GLY A 78 -11.36 -3.94 7.56
C GLY A 78 -10.68 -3.74 8.91
N VAL A 79 -10.00 -2.62 9.09
CA VAL A 79 -9.16 -2.32 10.25
C VAL A 79 -9.71 -1.14 11.05
N LYS A 80 -9.14 -0.92 12.24
CA LYS A 80 -9.36 0.30 13.01
C LYS A 80 -8.05 1.05 13.15
N MET A 81 -8.01 2.27 12.64
CA MET A 81 -6.82 3.12 12.73
C MET A 81 -6.82 3.84 14.07
N LYS A 82 -5.65 3.89 14.70
CA LYS A 82 -5.40 4.72 15.87
C LYS A 82 -5.23 6.17 15.42
N ARG A 83 -6.18 7.02 15.79
CA ARG A 83 -6.17 8.46 15.50
C ARG A 83 -5.10 9.18 16.31
N SER A 84 -4.54 10.24 15.76
CA SER A 84 -3.63 11.15 16.46
C SER A 84 -4.40 11.97 17.50
N GLU A 85 -3.79 12.27 18.64
CA GLU A 85 -4.40 13.13 19.67
C GLU A 85 -4.51 14.60 19.23
N LYS A 86 -3.76 15.00 18.19
CA LYS A 86 -3.65 16.39 17.73
C LYS A 86 -4.54 16.70 16.53
N ASP A 87 -4.83 15.69 15.72
CA ASP A 87 -5.62 15.81 14.50
C ASP A 87 -6.36 14.48 14.25
N ASP A 88 -7.69 14.52 14.26
CA ASP A 88 -8.51 13.33 14.05
C ASP A 88 -8.46 12.84 12.58
N ASP A 89 -7.96 13.66 11.65
CA ASP A 89 -7.72 13.31 10.25
C ASP A 89 -6.36 12.61 10.03
N ASP A 90 -5.54 12.51 11.07
CA ASP A 90 -4.28 11.75 11.09
C ASP A 90 -4.46 10.44 11.86
N GLY A 91 -3.89 9.35 11.34
CA GLY A 91 -4.00 8.06 12.00
C GLY A 91 -3.05 7.01 11.46
N SER A 92 -2.83 5.99 12.28
CA SER A 92 -1.91 4.88 11.99
C SER A 92 -2.58 3.54 12.23
N PHE A 93 -2.21 2.55 11.45
CA PHE A 93 -2.51 1.15 11.68
C PHE A 93 -1.25 0.33 11.50
N PHE A 94 -1.11 -0.68 12.35
CA PHE A 94 0.03 -1.59 12.36
C PHE A 94 -0.46 -2.98 12.75
N THR A 95 0.00 -4.00 12.02
CA THR A 95 -0.21 -5.39 12.42
C THR A 95 0.88 -6.31 11.86
N ASN A 96 0.96 -7.50 12.45
CA ASN A 96 1.84 -8.54 11.95
C ASN A 96 1.28 -9.15 10.67
N LEU A 97 2.14 -9.29 9.66
CA LEU A 97 1.79 -9.91 8.37
C LEU A 97 2.32 -11.34 8.28
N SER A 98 3.54 -11.57 8.75
CA SER A 98 4.19 -12.88 8.78
C SER A 98 5.20 -12.95 9.92
N LYS A 99 5.97 -14.04 10.02
CA LYS A 99 6.90 -14.24 11.14
C LYS A 99 7.89 -13.08 11.27
N ASN A 100 8.40 -12.59 10.14
CA ASN A 100 9.44 -11.57 10.13
C ASN A 100 8.97 -10.21 9.58
N TRP A 101 7.70 -10.10 9.17
CA TRP A 101 7.18 -8.88 8.55
C TRP A 101 5.94 -8.35 9.25
N ASP A 102 5.93 -7.04 9.42
CA ASP A 102 4.77 -6.25 9.78
C ASP A 102 4.31 -5.40 8.59
N TRP A 103 3.05 -4.98 8.63
CA TRP A 103 2.47 -4.02 7.69
C TRP A 103 1.95 -2.80 8.43
N TYR A 104 2.25 -1.63 7.88
CA TYR A 104 1.84 -0.32 8.34
C TYR A 104 1.00 0.42 7.30
N MET A 105 0.04 1.20 7.80
CA MET A 105 -0.73 2.14 7.02
C MET A 105 -0.88 3.43 7.82
N ASP A 106 -0.37 4.53 7.27
CA ASP A 106 -0.43 5.84 7.89
C ASP A 106 -1.18 6.82 7.00
N LYS A 107 -2.14 7.53 7.59
CA LYS A 107 -2.74 8.74 7.04
C LYS A 107 -2.11 9.91 7.77
N TYR A 108 -1.47 10.80 7.02
CA TYR A 108 -0.83 11.99 7.55
C TYR A 108 -1.17 13.21 6.71
N LYS A 109 -0.89 14.37 7.29
CA LYS A 109 -0.85 15.63 6.59
C LYS A 109 0.60 16.08 6.42
N ASP A 110 1.04 16.25 5.18
CA ASP A 110 2.36 16.77 4.88
C ASP A 110 2.49 18.18 5.51
N PRO A 111 3.43 18.40 6.44
CA PRO A 111 3.53 19.65 7.17
C PRO A 111 4.11 20.80 6.32
N ILE A 112 4.74 20.50 5.18
CA ILE A 112 5.40 21.45 4.29
C ILE A 112 4.44 21.90 3.18
N GLU A 113 3.79 20.94 2.53
CA GLU A 113 2.88 21.16 1.39
C GLU A 113 1.42 21.32 1.83
N GLY A 114 1.08 20.93 3.07
CA GLY A 114 -0.28 20.96 3.61
C GLY A 114 -1.23 19.96 2.95
N GLN A 115 -0.68 18.96 2.26
CA GLN A 115 -1.42 17.96 1.48
C GLN A 115 -1.65 16.68 2.29
N ASP A 116 -2.78 16.03 2.05
CA ASP A 116 -3.09 14.73 2.64
C ASP A 116 -2.27 13.62 1.95
N GLY A 117 -1.53 12.84 2.73
CA GLY A 117 -0.74 11.71 2.26
C GLY A 117 -1.18 10.40 2.93
N VAL A 118 -1.08 9.30 2.18
CA VAL A 118 -1.20 7.96 2.75
C VAL A 118 0.09 7.20 2.44
N ASP A 119 0.66 6.58 3.46
CA ASP A 119 1.79 5.66 3.35
C ASP A 119 1.32 4.23 3.61
N PHE A 120 1.89 3.31 2.84
CA PHE A 120 1.75 1.88 3.01
C PHE A 120 3.16 1.28 2.98
N SER A 121 3.56 0.64 4.07
CA SER A 121 4.88 0.01 4.17
C SER A 121 4.79 -1.42 4.71
N PHE A 122 5.74 -2.23 4.26
CA PHE A 122 6.05 -3.52 4.86
C PHE A 122 7.41 -3.37 5.53
N GLU A 123 7.52 -3.70 6.81
CA GLU A 123 8.76 -3.53 7.56
C GLU A 123 9.11 -4.80 8.33
N PRO A 124 10.40 -5.07 8.59
CA PRO A 124 10.81 -6.16 9.46
C PRO A 124 10.19 -6.03 10.85
N THR A 125 9.81 -7.14 11.48
CA THR A 125 9.27 -7.10 12.85
C THR A 125 10.27 -6.52 13.85
N ALA A 126 9.77 -5.97 14.96
CA ALA A 126 10.63 -5.52 16.06
C ALA A 126 11.55 -6.65 16.56
N GLU A 127 11.01 -7.87 16.70
CA GLU A 127 11.79 -9.05 17.09
C GLU A 127 12.90 -9.37 16.08
N TYR A 128 12.61 -9.28 14.78
CA TYR A 128 13.63 -9.48 13.75
C TYR A 128 14.76 -8.44 13.88
N ARG A 129 14.41 -7.16 14.02
CA ARG A 129 15.38 -6.06 14.16
C ARG A 129 16.22 -6.15 15.43
N ASP A 130 15.66 -6.65 16.53
CA ASP A 130 16.38 -6.80 17.80
C ASP A 130 17.39 -7.96 17.77
N THR A 131 17.18 -8.94 16.90
CA THR A 131 17.99 -10.18 16.83
C THR A 131 18.97 -10.22 15.64
N HIS A 132 18.86 -9.28 14.70
CA HIS A 132 19.68 -9.20 13.50
C HIS A 132 20.42 -7.86 13.41
N LYS A 133 21.45 -7.77 12.55
CA LYS A 133 22.11 -6.48 12.30
C LYS A 133 21.21 -5.61 11.43
N VAL A 134 21.36 -4.29 11.53
CA VAL A 134 20.67 -3.33 10.66
C VAL A 134 20.94 -3.57 9.16
N SER A 135 22.09 -4.16 8.80
CA SER A 135 22.43 -4.51 7.42
C SER A 135 21.79 -5.81 6.93
N GLU A 136 21.10 -6.54 7.80
CA GLU A 136 20.47 -7.83 7.52
C GLU A 136 18.96 -7.61 7.44
N GLU A 137 18.39 -7.81 6.26
CA GLU A 137 16.95 -7.72 6.02
C GLU A 137 16.34 -9.14 6.00
N PRO A 138 15.09 -9.32 6.45
CA PRO A 138 14.41 -10.60 6.32
C PRO A 138 14.25 -10.96 4.84
N ASN A 139 14.05 -12.26 4.58
CA ASN A 139 13.81 -12.69 3.21
C ASN A 139 12.47 -12.10 2.71
N ILE A 140 12.53 -11.16 1.77
CA ILE A 140 11.36 -10.50 1.19
C ILE A 140 10.43 -11.46 0.44
N THR A 141 10.95 -12.62 -0.03
CA THR A 141 10.11 -13.62 -0.68
C THR A 141 9.11 -14.28 0.28
N GLU A 142 9.23 -14.06 1.60
CA GLU A 142 8.21 -14.45 2.58
C GLU A 142 6.88 -13.74 2.35
N ILE A 143 6.91 -12.52 1.79
CA ILE A 143 5.73 -11.69 1.55
C ILE A 143 5.59 -11.21 0.10
N CYS A 144 6.57 -11.43 -0.80
CA CYS A 144 6.54 -10.93 -2.21
C CYS A 144 5.59 -11.75 -3.11
N ASP A 145 4.29 -11.72 -2.83
CA ASP A 145 3.25 -12.32 -3.69
C ASP A 145 3.01 -11.48 -4.96
N MET A 146 3.04 -10.14 -4.83
CA MET A 146 3.00 -9.19 -5.94
C MET A 146 4.30 -8.40 -5.96
N ASP A 147 5.03 -8.45 -7.08
CA ASP A 147 6.22 -7.62 -7.24
C ASP A 147 5.84 -6.14 -7.46
N TYR A 148 6.76 -5.24 -7.16
CA TYR A 148 6.53 -3.79 -7.28
C TYR A 148 6.32 -3.32 -8.69
N ASP A 149 7.04 -3.90 -9.66
CA ASP A 149 6.90 -3.53 -11.05
C ASP A 149 5.48 -3.88 -11.55
N GLU A 150 4.91 -4.98 -11.07
CA GLU A 150 3.51 -5.34 -11.26
C GLU A 150 2.58 -4.33 -10.58
N PHE A 151 2.80 -3.98 -9.31
CA PHE A 151 1.98 -3.00 -8.61
C PHE A 151 1.99 -1.63 -9.32
N VAL A 152 3.18 -1.12 -9.67
CA VAL A 152 3.36 0.17 -10.36
C VAL A 152 2.69 0.14 -11.73
N ARG A 153 2.90 -0.90 -12.55
CA ARG A 153 2.21 -1.00 -13.86
C ARG A 153 0.69 -0.98 -13.73
N LYS A 154 0.14 -1.63 -12.70
CA LYS A 154 -1.31 -1.59 -12.42
C LYS A 154 -1.74 -0.19 -11.99
N ALA A 155 -0.99 0.48 -11.11
CA ALA A 155 -1.26 1.85 -10.68
C ALA A 155 -1.20 2.86 -11.85
N GLU A 156 -0.22 2.73 -12.74
CA GLU A 156 -0.08 3.57 -13.93
C GLU A 156 -1.26 3.40 -14.90
N THR A 157 -1.78 2.18 -15.03
CA THR A 157 -2.99 1.89 -15.81
C THR A 157 -4.23 2.61 -15.25
N LEU A 158 -4.24 2.94 -13.95
CA LEU A 158 -5.29 3.73 -13.29
C LEU A 158 -5.07 5.25 -13.40
N GLY A 159 -4.01 5.68 -14.09
CA GLY A 159 -3.67 7.08 -14.33
C GLY A 159 -2.81 7.71 -13.23
N PHE A 160 -2.21 6.92 -12.34
CA PHE A 160 -1.22 7.41 -11.38
C PHE A 160 0.16 7.49 -12.03
N THR A 161 0.97 8.44 -11.61
CA THR A 161 2.36 8.61 -12.08
C THR A 161 3.32 8.35 -10.94
N GLN A 162 4.35 7.57 -11.20
CA GLN A 162 5.42 7.30 -10.24
C GLN A 162 6.38 8.49 -10.16
N THR A 163 6.74 8.95 -8.96
CA THR A 163 7.94 9.77 -8.76
C THR A 163 9.19 8.88 -8.78
N PRO A 164 10.35 9.40 -9.22
CA PRO A 164 11.57 8.61 -9.26
C PRO A 164 11.91 7.98 -7.90
N ASN A 165 12.18 6.68 -7.91
CA ASN A 165 12.58 5.93 -6.72
C ASN A 165 13.85 6.52 -6.10
N ILE A 166 13.79 6.86 -4.81
CA ILE A 166 14.99 7.05 -4.01
C ILE A 166 15.23 5.73 -3.27
N VAL A 167 16.32 5.06 -3.60
CA VAL A 167 16.81 3.93 -2.81
C VAL A 167 17.73 4.49 -1.74
N GLN A 168 17.28 4.47 -0.49
CA GLN A 168 18.08 4.85 0.66
C GLN A 168 18.15 3.65 1.62
N ASP A 169 19.36 3.25 1.98
CA ASP A 169 19.62 2.15 2.92
C ASP A 169 18.94 0.81 2.54
N GLY A 170 18.85 0.51 1.24
CA GLY A 170 18.23 -0.72 0.72
C GLY A 170 16.70 -0.66 0.61
N MET A 171 16.07 0.42 1.09
CA MET A 171 14.63 0.67 0.98
C MET A 171 14.33 1.50 -0.26
N GLN A 172 13.47 0.99 -1.18
CA GLN A 172 12.95 1.83 -2.25
C GLN A 172 11.76 2.62 -1.74
N ARG A 173 11.76 3.92 -1.93
CA ARG A 173 10.59 4.77 -1.70
C ARG A 173 10.16 5.34 -3.03
N GLY A 174 8.91 5.08 -3.41
CA GLY A 174 8.31 5.64 -4.63
C GLY A 174 7.04 6.39 -4.28
N GLY A 175 6.85 7.58 -4.84
CA GLY A 175 5.59 8.30 -4.78
C GLY A 175 4.68 7.92 -5.94
N LEU A 176 3.36 7.89 -5.76
CA LEU A 176 2.35 7.76 -6.80
C LEU A 176 1.40 8.94 -6.70
N PHE A 177 1.25 9.73 -7.76
CA PHE A 177 0.39 10.91 -7.75
C PHE A 177 -0.55 10.92 -8.95
N LYS A 178 -1.69 11.59 -8.80
CA LYS A 178 -2.69 11.77 -9.85
C LYS A 178 -3.01 13.25 -10.02
#